data_AF-R6CEW2-F1
#
_entry.id   AF-R6CEW2-F1
#
_cell.length_a   1.000
_cell.length_b   1.000
_cell.length_c   1.000
_cell.angle_alpha   90.00
_cell.angle_beta   90.00
_cell.angle_gamma   90.00
#
_symmetry.space_group_name_H-M   'P 1'
#
loop_
_entity.id
_entity.type
_entity.pdbx_description
1 polymer ?
#
loop_
_entity_poly.entity_id
_entity_poly.type
_entity_poly.pdbx_seq_one_letter_code
_entity_poly.pdbx_strand_id
1 'polypeptide(L)'
;MKTINIVLAIFNQLTRKGAWRNIFVTHNAFGIFSKYSHISRRSGKPKVAYPSKHIAEKAAEAMGKKHGVHFSVYKCAWCDGWHIGKNSENKIPALKVEE
;
A
#
# COMPACT_ATOMS: atom_id res chain seq x y z
N MET A 1 -12.27 -13.97 2.25
CA MET A 1 -11.37 -13.46 1.18
C MET A 1 -11.80 -14.06 -0.13
N LYS A 2 -11.98 -13.26 -1.18
CA LYS A 2 -12.24 -13.80 -2.52
C LYS A 2 -10.90 -14.22 -3.15
N THR A 3 -10.81 -15.40 -3.73
CA THR A 3 -9.57 -15.92 -4.36
C THR A 3 -9.02 -14.96 -5.42
N ILE A 4 -9.92 -14.30 -6.17
CA ILE A 4 -9.58 -13.29 -7.19
C ILE A 4 -8.80 -12.10 -6.59
N ASN A 5 -9.18 -11.63 -5.39
CA ASN A 5 -8.47 -10.50 -4.75
C ASN A 5 -7.06 -10.87 -4.32
N ILE A 6 -6.81 -12.14 -3.97
CA ILE A 6 -5.49 -12.65 -3.63
C ILE A 6 -4.60 -12.63 -4.87
N VAL A 7 -5.09 -13.16 -6.00
CA VAL A 7 -4.37 -13.18 -7.27
C VAL A 7 -4.04 -11.75 -7.73
N LEU A 8 -5.01 -10.83 -7.66
CA LEU A 8 -4.81 -9.43 -8.02
C LEU A 8 -3.80 -8.73 -7.09
N ALA A 9 -3.83 -9.02 -5.78
CA ALA A 9 -2.88 -8.48 -4.83
C ALA A 9 -1.45 -9.01 -5.07
N ILE A 10 -1.30 -10.29 -5.40
CA ILE A 10 -0.02 -10.90 -5.78
C ILE A 10 0.50 -10.26 -7.07
N PHE A 11 -0.33 -10.18 -8.11
CA PHE A 11 0.06 -9.60 -9.38
C PHE A 11 0.50 -8.14 -9.23
N ASN A 12 -0.19 -7.38 -8.36
CA ASN A 12 0.18 -6.00 -8.04
C ASN A 12 1.55 -5.89 -7.35
N GLN A 13 1.93 -6.87 -6.52
CA GLN A 13 3.27 -6.90 -5.92
C GLN A 13 4.35 -7.32 -6.92
N LEU A 14 4.07 -8.32 -7.76
CA LEU A 14 5.02 -8.83 -8.75
C LEU A 14 5.35 -7.78 -9.83
N THR A 15 4.38 -6.95 -10.19
CA THR A 15 4.55 -5.90 -11.21
C THR A 15 5.21 -4.61 -10.67
N ARG A 16 5.51 -4.54 -9.37
CA ARG A 16 6.11 -3.35 -8.75
C ARG A 16 7.64 -3.33 -8.98
N LYS A 17 8.21 -2.15 -9.29
CA LYS A 17 9.67 -1.98 -9.37
C LYS A 17 10.32 -2.43 -8.05
N GLY A 18 11.28 -3.36 -8.13
CA GLY A 18 11.93 -3.95 -6.95
C GLY A 18 11.17 -5.11 -6.30
N ALA A 19 10.17 -5.70 -6.96
CA ALA A 19 9.39 -6.84 -6.47
C ALA A 19 10.25 -7.99 -5.94
N TRP A 20 11.35 -8.33 -6.64
CA TRP A 20 12.25 -9.41 -6.23
C TRP A 20 12.86 -9.15 -4.83
N ARG A 21 13.37 -7.94 -4.59
CA ARG A 21 13.87 -7.53 -3.26
C ARG A 21 12.76 -7.48 -2.21
N ASN A 22 11.56 -7.07 -2.58
CA ASN A 22 10.42 -6.98 -1.67
C ASN A 22 9.82 -8.34 -1.27
N ILE A 23 9.92 -9.34 -2.15
CA ILE A 23 9.33 -10.67 -1.95
C ILE A 23 10.34 -11.63 -1.32
N PHE A 24 11.58 -11.66 -1.82
CA PHE A 24 12.55 -12.70 -1.46
C PHE A 24 13.64 -12.22 -0.49
N VAL A 25 13.87 -10.91 -0.37
CA VAL A 25 14.95 -10.37 0.50
C VAL A 25 14.39 -9.74 1.76
N THR A 26 13.45 -8.80 1.62
CA THR A 26 12.89 -8.05 2.77
C THR A 26 11.63 -8.69 3.35
N HIS A 27 11.02 -9.65 2.65
CA HIS A 27 9.73 -10.27 3.00
C HIS A 27 8.57 -9.29 3.25
N ASN A 28 8.73 -8.00 2.91
CA ASN A 28 7.73 -6.95 3.13
C ASN A 28 6.46 -7.17 2.30
N ALA A 29 6.54 -7.96 1.21
CA ALA A 29 5.41 -8.26 0.35
C ALA A 29 4.29 -9.07 1.04
N PHE A 30 4.61 -9.93 2.03
CA PHE A 30 3.62 -10.78 2.70
C PHE A 30 2.69 -10.01 3.65
N GLY A 31 3.03 -8.78 4.02
CA GLY A 31 2.21 -7.93 4.88
C GLY A 31 0.80 -7.65 4.33
N ILE A 32 0.60 -7.78 3.01
CA ILE A 32 -0.71 -7.59 2.36
C ILE A 32 -1.72 -8.67 2.69
N PHE A 33 -1.27 -9.88 3.06
CA PHE A 33 -2.16 -10.98 3.41
C PHE A 33 -2.62 -10.92 4.86
N SER A 34 -1.98 -10.11 5.70
CA SER A 34 -2.42 -9.91 7.07
C SER A 34 -3.80 -9.25 7.13
N LYS A 35 -4.65 -9.62 8.11
CA LYS A 35 -5.93 -8.93 8.41
C LYS A 35 -5.73 -7.41 8.60
N TYR A 36 -4.54 -7.00 9.06
CA TYR A 36 -4.17 -5.60 9.28
C TYR A 36 -3.85 -4.83 7.98
N SER A 37 -3.77 -5.51 6.83
CA SER A 37 -3.73 -4.83 5.53
C SER A 37 -5.08 -4.19 5.20
N HIS A 38 -6.17 -4.70 5.79
CA HIS A 38 -7.52 -4.19 5.65
C HIS A 38 -8.01 -3.45 6.89
N ILE A 39 -7.69 -3.93 8.09
CA ILE A 39 -8.15 -3.35 9.35
C ILE A 39 -7.05 -2.48 9.98
N SER A 40 -7.42 -1.31 10.47
CA SER A 40 -6.54 -0.47 11.28
C SER A 40 -6.30 -1.12 12.64
N ARG A 41 -5.04 -1.35 12.99
CA ARG A 41 -4.65 -1.84 14.33
C ARG A 41 -5.11 -0.91 15.47
N ARG A 42 -5.11 0.40 15.22
CA ARG A 42 -5.43 1.41 16.26
C ARG A 42 -6.93 1.50 16.51
N SER A 43 -7.74 1.47 15.45
CA SER A 43 -9.19 1.73 15.58
C SER A 43 -10.05 0.47 15.45
N GLY A 44 -9.48 -0.66 15.03
CA GLY A 44 -10.25 -1.88 14.73
C GLY A 44 -11.19 -1.75 13.52
N LYS A 45 -11.23 -0.57 12.89
CA LYS A 45 -12.11 -0.27 11.76
C LYS A 45 -11.42 -0.59 10.42
N PRO A 46 -12.19 -0.91 9.38
CA PRO A 46 -11.66 -1.02 8.02
C PRO A 46 -10.93 0.26 7.60
N LYS A 47 -9.80 0.10 6.92
CA LYS A 47 -9.08 1.20 6.28
C LYS A 47 -9.91 1.74 5.12
N VAL A 48 -9.73 3.03 4.83
CA VAL A 48 -10.38 3.69 3.69
C VAL A 48 -10.07 2.91 2.41
N ALA A 49 -11.12 2.48 1.73
CA ALA A 49 -11.05 1.72 0.49
C ALA A 49 -11.38 2.65 -0.68
N TYR A 50 -10.49 2.67 -1.69
CA TYR A 50 -10.71 3.40 -2.92
C TYR A 50 -11.12 2.44 -4.04
N PRO A 51 -12.03 2.85 -4.94
CA PRO A 51 -12.53 1.95 -5.98
C PRO A 51 -11.50 1.67 -7.09
N SER A 52 -10.56 2.59 -7.35
CA SER A 52 -9.53 2.41 -8.38
C SER A 52 -8.14 2.80 -7.89
N LYS A 53 -7.11 2.24 -8.56
CA LYS A 53 -5.69 2.54 -8.31
C LYS A 53 -5.40 4.03 -8.49
N HIS A 54 -5.92 4.61 -9.57
CA HIS A 54 -5.74 6.03 -9.90
C HIS A 54 -6.27 6.97 -8.82
N ILE A 55 -7.46 6.68 -8.29
CA ILE A 55 -8.04 7.48 -7.20
C ILE A 55 -7.20 7.34 -5.93
N ALA A 56 -6.73 6.13 -5.62
CA ALA A 56 -5.85 5.90 -4.49
C ALA A 56 -4.49 6.59 -4.66
N GLU A 57 -3.93 6.66 -5.87
CA GLU A 57 -2.68 7.35 -6.17
C GLU A 57 -2.81 8.86 -5.99
N LYS A 58 -3.89 9.47 -6.51
CA LYS A 58 -4.19 10.89 -6.27
C LYS A 58 -4.34 11.20 -4.78
N ALA A 59 -5.06 10.35 -4.04
CA ALA A 59 -5.21 10.50 -2.60
C ALA A 59 -3.88 10.33 -1.86
N ALA A 60 -3.03 9.38 -2.28
CA ALA A 60 -1.70 9.16 -1.71
C ALA A 60 -0.78 10.37 -1.95
N GLU A 61 -0.83 10.97 -3.15
CA GLU A 61 -0.09 12.17 -3.49
C GLU A 61 -0.52 13.37 -2.63
N ALA A 62 -1.84 13.61 -2.52
CA ALA A 62 -2.38 14.68 -1.69
C ALA A 62 -2.00 14.51 -0.20
N MET A 63 -2.08 13.29 0.33
CA MET A 63 -1.62 12.99 1.69
C MET A 63 -0.11 13.16 1.82
N GLY A 64 0.66 12.80 0.79
CA GLY A 64 2.10 12.94 0.78
C GLY A 64 2.52 14.41 0.84
N LYS A 65 1.90 15.28 0.05
CA LYS A 65 2.10 16.74 0.10
C LYS A 65 1.77 17.31 1.48
N LYS A 66 0.68 16.84 2.11
CA LYS A 66 0.26 17.29 3.45
C LYS A 66 1.21 16.87 4.57
N HIS A 67 1.77 15.66 4.48
CA HIS A 67 2.54 15.06 5.58
C HIS A 67 4.05 14.99 5.32
N GLY A 68 4.53 15.41 4.15
CA GLY A 68 5.95 15.39 3.78
C GLY A 68 6.55 13.99 3.63
N VAL A 69 5.72 12.96 3.44
CA VAL A 69 6.13 11.55 3.40
C VAL A 69 5.48 10.82 2.23
N HIS A 70 6.17 9.84 1.67
CA HIS A 70 5.63 9.05 0.57
C HIS A 70 4.57 8.05 1.06
N PHE A 71 3.46 7.90 0.33
CA PHE A 71 2.42 6.91 0.65
C PHE A 71 2.32 5.88 -0.47
N SER A 72 2.37 4.59 -0.10
CA SER A 72 2.31 3.49 -1.06
C SER A 72 0.87 3.02 -1.24
N VAL A 73 0.42 2.95 -2.49
CA VAL A 73 -0.87 2.35 -2.86
C VAL A 73 -0.70 0.84 -3.05
N TYR A 74 -1.66 0.05 -2.56
CA TYR A 74 -1.69 -1.40 -2.74
C TYR A 74 -3.12 -1.93 -2.91
N LYS A 75 -3.25 -2.99 -3.70
CA LYS A 75 -4.52 -3.73 -3.83
C LYS A 75 -4.76 -4.56 -2.56
N CYS A 76 -5.96 -4.49 -2.01
CA CYS A 76 -6.32 -5.27 -0.82
C CYS A 76 -6.67 -6.72 -1.19
N ALA A 77 -6.16 -7.68 -0.42
CA ALA A 77 -6.54 -9.09 -0.54
C ALA A 77 -7.90 -9.41 0.11
N TRP A 78 -8.38 -8.54 1.01
CA TRP A 78 -9.60 -8.76 1.81
C TRP A 78 -10.83 -8.07 1.25
N CYS A 79 -10.66 -6.99 0.47
CA CYS A 79 -11.75 -6.25 -0.14
C CYS A 79 -11.48 -5.91 -1.61
N ASP A 80 -12.54 -5.50 -2.31
CA ASP A 80 -12.48 -5.17 -3.73
C ASP A 80 -11.81 -3.80 -4.00
N GLY A 81 -11.44 -3.06 -2.95
CA GLY A 81 -10.79 -1.75 -3.04
C GLY A 81 -9.26 -1.73 -2.97
N TRP A 82 -8.75 -0.52 -3.13
CA TRP A 82 -7.34 -0.13 -2.98
C TRP A 82 -7.14 0.57 -1.63
N HIS A 83 -6.00 0.34 -1.01
CA HIS A 83 -5.64 0.97 0.25
C HIS A 83 -4.32 1.72 0.13
N ILE A 84 -4.12 2.64 1.07
CA ILE A 84 -2.92 3.47 1.16
C ILE A 84 -2.20 3.12 2.45
N GLY A 85 -0.92 2.80 2.33
CA GLY A 85 -0.06 2.34 3.41
C GLY A 85 1.15 3.25 3.61
N LYS A 86 1.49 3.50 4.86
CA LYS A 86 2.76 4.10 5.26
C LYS A 86 3.71 2.97 5.66
N ASN A 87 4.66 2.62 4.79
CA ASN A 87 5.71 1.66 5.12
C ASN A 87 6.80 2.32 6.00
N SER A 88 7.64 1.54 6.69
CA SER A 88 8.81 2.06 7.44
C SER A 88 9.76 2.86 6.55
N GLU A 89 10.03 2.36 5.35
CA GLU A 89 10.84 3.02 4.31
C GLU A 89 10.23 4.36 3.85
N ASN A 90 8.90 4.44 3.86
CA ASN A 90 8.13 5.64 3.54
C ASN A 90 8.07 6.66 4.69
N LYS A 91 8.59 6.34 5.89
CA LYS A 91 8.60 7.25 7.04
C LYS A 91 9.72 8.29 6.97
N ILE A 92 10.70 8.07 6.09
CA ILE A 92 11.76 9.05 5.83
C ILE A 92 11.08 10.21 5.10
N PRO A 93 11.20 11.46 5.59
CA PRO A 93 10.76 12.62 4.84
C PRO A 93 11.39 12.53 3.45
N ALA A 94 10.61 12.79 2.39
CA ALA A 94 11.23 12.96 1.09
C ALA A 94 12.23 14.11 1.28
N LEU A 95 13.53 13.82 1.26
CA LEU A 95 14.56 14.84 1.22
C LEU A 95 14.13 15.76 0.09
N LYS A 96 13.86 17.03 0.40
CA LYS A 96 13.66 18.04 -0.62
C LYS A 96 14.94 18.01 -1.43
N VAL A 97 14.89 17.43 -2.62
CA VAL A 97 15.90 17.70 -3.63
C VAL A 97 15.55 19.11 -4.08
N GLU A 98 16.13 20.08 -3.39
CA GLU A 98 16.16 21.46 -3.85
C GLU A 98 16.98 21.44 -5.15
N GLU A 99 16.34 21.90 -6.23
CA GLU A 99 16.92 22.07 -7.56
C GLU A 99 17.79 23.33 -7.61
#